data_AF-A0A4Q3V4E3-F1
#
_entry.id   AF-A0A4Q3V4E3-F1
#
_cell.length_a   1.000
_cell.length_b   1.000
_cell.length_c   1.000
_cell.angle_alpha   90.00
_cell.angle_beta   90.00
_cell.angle_gamma   90.00
#
_symmetry.space_group_name_H-M   'P 1'
#
loop_
_entity.id
_entity.type
_entity.pdbx_description
1 polymer ?
#
loop_
_entity_poly.entity_id
_entity_poly.type
_entity_poly.pdbx_seq_one_letter_code
_entity_poly.pdbx_strand_id
1 'polypeptide(L)' 'LKIKYSDFTLQTRSKTFPYYIAHKSLLLDAAKELLYQERMKESVRLLGISLTNLNTEEKKTVAVQLKFDF' A
#
# COMPACT_ATOMS: atom_id res chain seq x y z
N LEU A 1 -1.13 -0.38 -4.74
CA LEU A 1 -1.96 -0.91 -5.83
C LEU A 1 -1.59 -2.37 -6.09
N LYS A 2 -2.57 -3.27 -6.07
CA LYS A 2 -2.43 -4.68 -6.45
C LYS A 2 -3.23 -4.90 -7.74
N ILE A 3 -2.61 -5.52 -8.73
CA ILE A 3 -3.17 -5.80 -10.05
C ILE A 3 -3.10 -7.31 -10.26
N LYS A 4 -4.24 -7.98 -10.45
CA LYS A 4 -4.32 -9.39 -10.81
C LYS A 4 -4.80 -9.53 -12.25
N TYR A 5 -4.00 -10.17 -13.07
CA TYR A 5 -4.28 -10.35 -14.50
C TYR A 5 -5.12 -11.60 -14.77
N SER A 6 -5.56 -11.75 -16.03
CA SER A 6 -6.37 -12.89 -16.49
C SER A 6 -5.65 -14.22 -16.37
N ASP A 7 -4.33 -14.23 -16.55
CA ASP A 7 -3.42 -15.37 -16.36
C ASP A 7 -3.13 -15.69 -14.88
N PHE A 8 -3.83 -15.02 -13.95
CA PHE A 8 -3.67 -15.12 -12.50
C PHE A 8 -2.34 -14.60 -11.95
N THR A 9 -1.48 -13.96 -12.75
CA THR A 9 -0.29 -13.29 -12.25
C THR A 9 -0.67 -12.07 -11.40
N LEU A 10 0.16 -11.76 -10.41
CA LEU A 10 -0.04 -10.65 -9.48
C LEU A 10 1.11 -9.67 -9.57
N GLN A 11 0.79 -8.39 -9.76
CA GLN A 11 1.75 -7.30 -9.70
C GLN A 11 1.34 -6.32 -8.60
N THR A 12 2.31 -5.89 -7.80
CA THR A 12 2.09 -4.90 -6.74
C THR A 12 2.98 -3.69 -6.96
N ARG A 13 2.41 -2.51 -6.72
CA ARG A 13 3.10 -1.22 -6.77
C ARG A 13 2.74 -0.41 -5.53
N SER A 14 3.71 0.23 -4.89
CA SER A 14 3.50 1.05 -3.70
C SER A 14 4.16 2.42 -3.88
N LYS A 15 3.61 3.42 -3.20
CA LYS A 15 4.17 4.77 -3.11
C LYS A 15 4.09 5.21 -1.65
N THR A 16 5.21 5.70 -1.13
CA THR A 16 5.30 6.22 0.24
C THR A 16 5.28 7.74 0.17
N PHE A 17 4.50 8.36 1.04
CA PHE A 17 4.42 9.81 1.19
C PHE A 17 5.06 10.22 2.53
N PRO A 18 5.64 11.43 2.62
CA PRO A 18 6.22 11.94 3.86
C PRO A 18 5.15 12.40 4.87
N TYR A 19 3.87 12.38 4.49
CA TYR A 19 2.73 12.77 5.33
C TYR A 19 1.58 11.76 5.19
N TYR A 20 0.70 11.72 6.20
CA TYR A 20 -0.50 10.89 6.17
C TYR A 20 -1.59 11.52 5.30
N ILE A 21 -2.33 10.67 4.58
CA ILE A 21 -3.41 11.08 3.67
C ILE A 21 -4.73 10.52 4.18
N ALA A 22 -5.72 11.40 4.36
CA ALA A 22 -7.08 11.02 4.78
C ALA A 22 -8.14 11.24 3.67
N HIS A 23 -7.83 12.04 2.65
CA HIS A 23 -8.79 12.36 1.60
C HIS A 23 -8.84 11.28 0.51
N LYS A 24 -10.05 10.80 0.22
CA LYS A 24 -10.30 9.77 -0.81
C LYS A 24 -9.81 10.20 -2.20
N SER A 25 -9.92 11.48 -2.56
CA SER A 25 -9.44 12.00 -3.85
C SER A 25 -7.94 11.75 -4.04
N LEU A 26 -7.12 12.15 -3.06
CA LEU A 26 -5.67 11.95 -3.08
C LEU A 26 -5.28 10.47 -3.17
N LEU A 27 -6.02 9.58 -2.49
CA LEU A 27 -5.80 8.13 -2.59
C LEU A 27 -6.09 7.59 -4.00
N LEU A 28 -7.17 8.06 -4.63
CA LEU A 28 -7.51 7.66 -6.00
C LEU A 28 -6.51 8.20 -7.01
N ASP A 29 -6.05 9.44 -6.85
CA ASP A 29 -5.05 10.04 -7.72
C ASP A 29 -3.70 9.31 -7.62
N ALA A 30 -3.25 9.00 -6.40
CA ALA A 30 -2.06 8.18 -6.19
C ALA A 30 -2.21 6.76 -6.78
N ALA A 31 -3.40 6.15 -6.68
CA ALA A 31 -3.66 4.85 -7.27
C ALA A 31 -3.64 4.89 -8.81
N LYS A 32 -4.19 5.95 -9.42
CA LYS A 32 -4.13 6.17 -10.88
C LYS A 32 -2.69 6.40 -11.34
N GLU A 33 -1.93 7.23 -10.65
CA GLU A 33 -0.52 7.46 -10.95
C GLU A 33 0.27 6.13 -10.96
N LEU A 34 0.08 5.31 -9.92
CA LEU A 34 0.67 3.96 -9.86
C LEU A 34 0.17 3.03 -10.96
N LEU A 35 -1.09 3.15 -11.39
CA LEU A 35 -1.65 2.33 -12.46
C LEU A 35 -1.02 2.67 -13.81
N TYR A 36 -0.86 3.97 -14.11
CA TYR A 36 -0.33 4.45 -15.38
C TYR A 36 1.21 4.50 -15.45
N GLN A 37 1.90 4.26 -14.34
CA GLN A 37 3.36 4.21 -14.28
C GLN A 37 4.00 3.22 -15.27
N GLU A 38 3.33 2.09 -15.54
CA GLU A 38 3.77 1.11 -16.55
C GLU A 38 2.53 0.56 -17.25
N ARG A 39 2.66 0.34 -18.57
CA ARG A 39 1.60 -0.16 -19.44
C ARG A 39 1.07 -1.52 -18.97
N MET A 40 -0.23 -1.69 -19.04
CA MET A 40 -0.90 -2.96 -18.76
C MET A 40 -0.45 -3.99 -19.78
N LYS A 41 0.09 -5.11 -19.29
CA LYS A 41 0.55 -6.22 -20.13
C LYS A 41 -0.66 -6.99 -20.66
N GLU A 42 -1.53 -7.39 -19.73
CA GLU A 42 -2.69 -8.25 -20.01
C GLU A 42 -3.99 -7.65 -19.48
N SER A 43 -5.12 -8.30 -19.80
CA SER A 43 -6.42 -7.94 -19.24
C SER A 43 -6.45 -8.12 -17.71
N VAL A 44 -7.04 -7.15 -17.02
CA VAL A 44 -7.12 -7.14 -15.56
C VAL A 44 -8.38 -7.85 -15.10
N ARG A 45 -8.21 -8.77 -14.14
CA ARG A 45 -9.31 -9.44 -13.45
C ARG A 45 -9.69 -8.72 -12.17
N LEU A 46 -8.72 -8.21 -11.41
CA LEU A 46 -8.95 -7.57 -10.13
C LEU A 46 -7.96 -6.43 -9.87
N LEU A 47 -8.48 -5.30 -9.39
CA LEU A 47 -7.69 -4.20 -8.84
C LEU A 47 -7.99 -4.07 -7.34
N GLY A 48 -6.92 -4.02 -6.54
CA GLY A 48 -7.00 -3.82 -5.09
C GLY A 48 -6.16 -2.63 -4.66
N ILE A 49 -6.73 -1.75 -3.84
CA ILE A 49 -6.00 -0.69 -3.15
C ILE A 49 -5.77 -1.12 -1.71
N SER A 50 -4.53 -1.04 -1.25
CA SER A 50 -4.14 -1.39 0.11
C SER A 50 -3.35 -0.22 0.68
N LEU A 51 -3.70 0.16 1.91
CA LEU A 51 -3.08 1.25 2.65
C LEU A 51 -2.30 0.63 3.82
N THR A 52 -1.13 1.19 4.09
CA THR A 52 -0.23 0.74 5.16
C THR A 52 0.31 1.96 5.91
N ASN A 53 0.88 1.75 7.10
CA ASN A 53 1.39 2.81 7.97
C ASN A 53 0.32 3.89 8.24
N LEU A 54 -0.79 3.49 8.86
CA LEU A 54 -1.89 4.39 9.22
C LEU A 54 -1.59 5.06 10.57
N ASN A 55 -1.91 6.34 10.71
CA ASN A 55 -1.76 7.07 11.96
C ASN A 55 -2.93 6.80 12.93
N THR A 56 -3.19 5.53 13.22
CA THR A 56 -4.31 5.08 14.06
C THR A 56 -3.85 4.48 15.39
N GLU A 57 -2.55 4.26 15.56
CA GLU A 57 -2.00 3.69 16.79
C GLU A 57 -1.79 4.78 17.83
N GLU A 58 -2.53 4.71 18.95
CA GLU A 58 -2.13 5.39 20.17
C GLU A 58 -0.81 4.78 20.64
N LYS A 59 0.29 5.50 20.46
CA LYS A 59 1.63 5.09 20.90
C LYS A 59 1.67 5.07 22.43
N LYS A 60 1.18 3.99 23.05
CA LYS A 60 1.50 3.68 24.44
C LYS A 60 2.99 3.42 24.50
N THR A 61 3.72 4.33 25.12
CA THR A 61 5.16 4.21 25.36
C THR A 61 5.40 3.05 26.31
N VAL A 62 5.57 1.84 25.77
CA VAL A 62 5.98 0.68 26.57
C VAL A 62 7.50 0.68 26.59
N ALA A 63 8.09 1.07 27.71
CA ALA A 63 9.52 0.92 27.95
C ALA A 63 9.79 -0.56 28.25
N VAL A 64 10.11 -1.34 27.22
CA VAL A 64 10.52 -2.74 27.36
C VAL A 64 12.02 -2.84 27.14
N GLN A 65 12.75 -3.27 28.17
CA GLN A 65 14.13 -3.71 28.03
C GLN A 65 14.13 -5.10 27.40
N LEU A 66 14.65 -5.22 26.18
CA LEU A 66 14.87 -6.51 25.55
C LEU A 66 15.88 -7.31 26.37
N LYS A 67 15.58 -8.57 26.64
CA LYS A 67 16.52 -9.54 27.21
C LYS A 67 16.92 -10.53 26.12
N PHE A 68 18.18 -10.94 26.15
CA PHE A 68 18.65 -12.06 25.33
C PHE A 68 18.23 -13.38 26.01
N ASP A 69 17.78 -14.34 25.21
CA ASP A 69 17.61 -15.74 25.64
C ASP A 69 19.00 -16.38 25.68
N PHE A 70 19.59 -16.45 26.88
CA PHE A 70 20.77 -17.27 27.15
C PHE A 70 20.58 -18.04 28.46
#